data_AF-A0A2V9SKL9-F1
#
_entry.id   AF-A0A2V9SKL9-F1
#
_cell.length_a   1.000
_cell.length_b   1.000
_cell.length_c   1.000
_cell.angle_alpha   90.00
_cell.angle_beta   90.00
_cell.angle_gamma   90.00
#
_symmetry.space_group_name_H-M   'P 1'
#
loop_
_entity.id
_entity.type
_entity.pdbx_description
1 polymer ?
#
loop_
_entity_poly.entity_id
_entity_poly.type
_entity_poly.pdbx_seq_one_letter_code
_entity_poly.pdbx_strand_id
1 'polypeptide(L)'
;NVGAGTITCNYDGVNKHKTVIEDGVFIGSDTTLVAPVRVGKGSYVGAASCITDDVPADSLALGRARQIVKEGWAKSKRSARKTSQ
;
A
#
# COMPACT_ATOMS: atom_id res chain seq x y z
N ASN A 1 12.59 -9.08 -2.62
CA ASN A 1 12.55 -8.52 -1.23
C ASN A 1 11.11 -8.24 -0.86
N VAL A 2 10.69 -8.58 0.37
CA VAL A 2 9.35 -8.30 0.88
C VAL A 2 9.46 -7.49 2.17
N GLY A 3 8.98 -6.25 2.14
CA GLY A 3 9.03 -5.34 3.29
C GLY A 3 8.09 -5.76 4.42
N ALA A 4 8.40 -5.33 5.63
CA ALA A 4 7.60 -5.62 6.82
C ALA A 4 6.16 -5.09 6.67
N GLY A 5 5.17 -5.86 7.13
CA GLY A 5 3.76 -5.48 7.02
C GLY A 5 3.14 -5.67 5.64
N THR A 6 3.86 -6.28 4.68
CA THR A 6 3.26 -6.62 3.38
C THR A 6 2.14 -7.65 3.55
N ILE A 7 0.98 -7.40 2.96
CA ILE A 7 -0.18 -8.30 2.96
C ILE A 7 -0.54 -8.70 1.52
N THR A 8 -0.70 -10.00 1.28
CA THR A 8 -1.32 -10.54 0.06
C THR A 8 -2.79 -10.82 0.29
N CYS A 9 -3.67 -9.94 -0.18
CA CYS A 9 -5.12 -10.07 -0.05
C CYS A 9 -5.63 -11.06 -1.11
N ASN A 10 -5.75 -12.33 -0.73
CA ASN A 10 -5.98 -13.43 -1.66
C ASN A 10 -7.37 -14.06 -1.60
N TYR A 11 -8.31 -13.53 -0.81
CA TYR A 11 -9.66 -14.08 -0.67
C TYR A 11 -10.69 -12.96 -0.86
N ASP A 12 -11.68 -13.19 -1.73
CA ASP A 12 -12.72 -12.19 -2.08
C ASP A 12 -14.03 -12.34 -1.29
N GLY A 13 -14.09 -13.33 -0.39
CA GLY A 13 -15.31 -13.73 0.31
C GLY A 13 -15.89 -15.07 -0.15
N VAL A 14 -15.44 -15.59 -1.31
CA VAL A 14 -15.86 -16.88 -1.89
C VAL A 14 -14.67 -17.68 -2.42
N ASN A 15 -13.81 -17.08 -3.23
CA ASN A 15 -12.71 -17.72 -3.94
C ASN A 15 -11.35 -17.21 -3.46
N LYS A 16 -10.33 -18.06 -3.64
CA LYS A 16 -8.93 -17.68 -3.43
C LYS A 16 -8.24 -17.37 -4.76
N HIS A 17 -7.47 -16.29 -4.79
CA HIS A 17 -6.77 -15.78 -5.95
C HIS A 17 -5.25 -15.83 -5.76
N LYS A 18 -4.49 -15.85 -6.86
CA LYS A 18 -3.03 -15.96 -6.82
C LYS A 18 -2.37 -14.59 -7.03
N THR A 19 -1.39 -14.27 -6.19
CA THR A 19 -0.42 -13.19 -6.43
C THR A 19 0.84 -13.80 -7.03
N VAL A 20 1.36 -13.22 -8.11
CA VAL A 20 2.63 -13.63 -8.73
C VAL A 20 3.64 -12.52 -8.52
N ILE A 21 4.79 -12.84 -7.93
CA ILE A 21 5.91 -11.91 -7.73
C ILE A 21 7.11 -12.52 -8.44
N GLU A 22 7.64 -11.81 -9.43
CA GLU A 22 8.75 -12.30 -10.25
C GLU A 22 10.13 -11.95 -9.65
N ASP A 23 11.20 -12.40 -10.31
CA ASP A 23 12.57 -12.24 -9.83
C ASP A 23 12.98 -10.78 -9.67
N GLY A 24 13.81 -10.50 -8.67
CA GLY A 24 14.38 -9.17 -8.46
C GLY A 24 13.38 -8.10 -8.00
N VAL A 25 12.11 -8.43 -7.78
CA VAL A 25 11.10 -7.48 -7.30
C VAL A 25 11.41 -7.00 -5.89
N PHE A 26 11.18 -5.70 -5.67
CA PHE A 26 11.15 -5.09 -4.34
C PHE A 26 9.72 -4.70 -3.95
N ILE A 27 9.20 -5.31 -2.89
CA ILE A 27 7.91 -4.92 -2.29
C ILE A 27 8.19 -4.08 -1.05
N GLY A 28 7.78 -2.80 -1.08
CA GLY A 28 7.93 -1.90 0.06
C GLY A 28 7.12 -2.32 1.28
N SER A 29 7.52 -1.85 2.47
CA SER A 29 6.81 -2.11 3.71
C SER A 29 5.36 -1.63 3.65
N ASP A 30 4.47 -2.31 4.38
CA ASP A 30 3.04 -1.98 4.47
C ASP A 30 2.32 -1.98 3.10
N THR A 31 2.83 -2.72 2.12
CA THR A 31 2.17 -2.89 0.83
C THR A 31 0.98 -3.84 0.95
N THR A 32 -0.13 -3.50 0.31
CA THR A 32 -1.27 -4.41 0.10
C THR A 32 -1.29 -4.86 -1.36
N LEU A 33 -1.18 -6.16 -1.61
CA LEU A 33 -1.25 -6.78 -2.94
C LEU A 33 -2.62 -7.46 -3.07
N VAL A 34 -3.55 -6.85 -3.82
CA VAL A 34 -4.89 -7.38 -4.02
C VAL A 34 -4.87 -8.38 -5.17
N ALA A 35 -5.05 -9.67 -4.87
CA ALA A 35 -5.03 -10.72 -5.88
C ALA A 35 -6.37 -10.78 -6.64
N PRO A 36 -6.38 -11.20 -7.92
CA PRO A 36 -5.23 -11.64 -8.71
C PRO A 36 -4.38 -10.47 -9.20
N VAL A 37 -3.06 -10.56 -9.00
CA VAL A 37 -2.11 -9.54 -9.48
C VAL A 37 -0.74 -10.15 -9.74
N ARG A 38 -0.06 -9.69 -10.78
CA ARG A 38 1.33 -9.98 -11.11
C ARG A 38 2.21 -8.75 -10.93
N VAL A 39 3.34 -8.93 -10.25
CA VAL A 39 4.38 -7.92 -10.11
C VAL A 39 5.60 -8.39 -10.91
N GLY A 40 5.82 -7.74 -12.06
CA GLY A 40 6.79 -8.14 -13.07
C GLY A 40 8.25 -7.99 -12.61
N LYS A 41 9.14 -8.75 -13.26
CA LYS A 41 10.57 -8.83 -12.92
C LYS A 41 11.22 -7.46 -12.74
N GLY A 42 12.07 -7.33 -11.71
CA GLY A 42 12.83 -6.10 -11.44
C GLY A 42 12.01 -4.88 -10.99
N SER A 43 10.68 -5.00 -10.91
CA SER A 43 9.82 -3.89 -10.51
C SER A 43 9.95 -3.53 -9.03
N TYR A 44 9.50 -2.33 -8.71
CA TYR A 44 9.55 -1.76 -7.37
C TYR A 44 8.16 -1.29 -6.97
N VAL A 45 7.64 -1.82 -5.87
CA VAL A 45 6.40 -1.32 -5.25
C VAL A 45 6.78 -0.42 -4.08
N GLY A 46 6.37 0.84 -4.14
CA GLY A 46 6.64 1.78 -3.06
C GLY A 46 5.89 1.39 -1.78
N ALA A 47 6.51 1.63 -0.61
CA ALA A 47 5.91 1.34 0.69
C ALA A 47 4.50 1.98 0.87
N ALA A 48 3.65 1.35 1.65
CA ALA A 48 2.27 1.77 1.92
C ALA A 48 1.39 1.88 0.66
N SER A 49 1.70 1.15 -0.42
CA SER A 49 0.89 1.12 -1.65
C SER A 49 -0.17 0.03 -1.59
N CYS A 50 -1.38 0.34 -2.06
CA CYS A 50 -2.39 -0.65 -2.42
C CYS A 50 -2.33 -0.91 -3.93
N ILE A 51 -1.94 -2.13 -4.32
CA ILE A 51 -1.78 -2.54 -5.72
C ILE A 51 -2.96 -3.42 -6.12
N THR A 52 -3.73 -2.97 -7.10
CA THR A 52 -4.95 -3.61 -7.61
C THR A 52 -4.82 -4.09 -9.05
N ASP A 53 -3.74 -3.73 -9.73
CA ASP A 53 -3.50 -4.02 -11.14
C ASP A 53 -2.08 -4.53 -11.34
N ASP A 54 -1.85 -5.28 -12.42
CA ASP A 54 -0.53 -5.82 -12.75
C ASP A 54 0.51 -4.70 -12.85
N VAL A 55 1.69 -4.94 -12.28
CA VAL A 55 2.84 -4.04 -12.36
C VAL A 55 3.78 -4.59 -13.43
N PRO A 56 4.02 -3.87 -14.54
CA PRO A 56 4.96 -4.31 -15.57
C PRO A 56 6.38 -4.47 -15.03
N ALA A 57 7.21 -5.23 -15.76
CA ALA A 57 8.63 -5.38 -15.44
C ALA A 57 9.35 -4.03 -15.38
N ASP A 58 10.39 -3.94 -14.56
CA ASP A 58 11.26 -2.77 -14.35
C ASP A 58 10.51 -1.44 -14.06
N SER A 59 9.27 -1.53 -13.57
CA SER A 59 8.42 -0.37 -13.31
C SER A 59 8.34 -0.02 -11.82
N LEU A 60 8.07 1.25 -11.51
CA LEU A 60 7.71 1.71 -10.17
C LEU A 60 6.20 1.82 -10.05
N ALA A 61 5.61 1.10 -9.09
CA ALA A 61 4.19 1.22 -8.76
C ALA A 61 3.98 1.98 -7.44
N LEU A 62 3.07 2.96 -7.46
CA LEU A 62 2.67 3.77 -6.30
C LEU A 62 1.15 3.84 -6.21
N GLY A 63 0.58 3.13 -5.23
CA GLY A 63 -0.85 3.07 -4.95
C GLY A 63 -1.20 3.75 -3.63
N ARG A 64 -0.66 4.94 -3.37
CA ARG A 64 -0.79 5.65 -2.09
C ARG A 64 -1.08 7.13 -2.29
N ALA A 65 -1.75 7.75 -1.32
CA ALA A 65 -1.97 9.18 -1.34
C ALA A 65 -0.67 9.97 -1.13
N ARG A 66 -0.57 11.15 -1.74
CA ARG A 66 0.47 12.11 -1.36
C ARG A 66 0.19 12.63 0.04
N GLN A 67 1.24 12.71 0.84
CA GLN A 67 1.15 13.28 2.18
C GLN A 67 0.76 14.76 2.09
N ILE A 68 -0.15 15.18 2.98
CA ILE A 68 -0.44 16.58 3.27
C ILE A 68 -0.18 16.86 4.73
N VAL A 69 0.29 18.07 5.06
CA VAL A 69 0.48 18.52 6.43
C VAL A 69 -0.47 19.68 6.69
N LYS A 70 -1.35 19.53 7.69
CA LYS A 70 -2.24 20.60 8.17
C LYS A 70 -1.68 21.14 9.48
N GLU A 71 -0.80 22.14 9.38
CA GLU A 71 -0.14 22.73 10.54
C GLU A 71 -1.14 23.26 11.58
N GLY A 72 -0.85 23.06 12.86
CA GLY A 72 -1.70 23.50 13.96
C GLY A 72 -3.01 22.73 14.16
N TRP A 73 -3.45 21.88 13.22
CA TRP A 73 -4.77 21.20 13.29
C TRP A 73 -5.00 20.43 14.60
N ALA A 74 -3.98 19.69 15.06
CA ALA A 74 -4.07 18.93 16.31
C ALA A 74 -4.21 19.83 17.54
N LYS A 75 -3.60 21.02 17.54
CA LYS A 75 -3.77 22.02 18.61
C LYS A 75 -5.21 22.54 18.62
N SER A 76 -5.73 22.94 17.45
CA SER A 76 -7.11 23.42 17.31
C SER A 76 -8.16 22.39 17.75
N LYS A 77 -7.98 21.12 17.36
CA LYS A 77 -8.88 20.02 17.78
C LYS A 77 -8.92 19.83 19.30
N ARG A 78 -7.76 19.92 19.98
CA ARG A 78 -7.70 19.81 21.44
C ARG A 78 -8.39 20.98 22.14
N SER A 79 -8.23 22.20 21.63
CA SER A 79 -8.91 23.39 22.18
C SER A 79 -10.42 23.29 22.05
N ALA A 80 -10.94 22.90 20.88
CA ALA A 80 -12.39 22.72 20.68
C ALA A 80 -13.00 21.70 21.65
N ARG A 81 -12.33 20.59 21.93
CA ARG A 81 -12.80 19.58 22.89
C ARG A 81 -12.87 20.11 24.33
N LYS A 82 -11.97 21.02 24.70
CA LYS A 82 -11.97 21.64 26.04
C LYS A 82 -13.08 22.67 26.22
N THR A 83 -13.52 23.32 25.14
CA THR A 83 -14.62 24.31 25.19
C THR A 83 -16.00 23.66 25.25
N SER A 84 -16.12 22.38 24.89
CA SER A 84 -17.36 21.59 24.97
C SER A 84 -17.47 20.74 26.24
N GLN A 85 -16.57 20.93 27.22
CA GLN A 85 -16.62 20.37 28.56
C GLN A 85 -16.83 21.50 29.56
#